data_AF-A0AAW4X4C8-F1
#
_entry.id   AF-A0AAW4X4C8-F1
#
_cell.length_a   1.000
_cell.length_b   1.000
_cell.length_c   1.000
_cell.angle_alpha   90.00
_cell.angle_beta   90.00
_cell.angle_gamma   90.00
#
_symmetry.space_group_name_H-M   'P 1'
#
loop_
_entity.id
_entity.type
_entity.pdbx_description
1 polymer ?
#
loop_
_entity_poly.entity_id
_entity_poly.type
_entity_poly.pdbx_seq_one_letter_code
_entity_poly.pdbx_strand_id
1 'polypeptide(L)'
;MQLVTLTAPDGHRERWDMKTTYLALLSWYSYLKDAENSKKPTELATRIGKFVGDDIKQVHTFLVYLDGFNGDLYSKLSLLTNNDDKNTTRLYFIMKSLNNPNYLAHNKKKERERQRIVERIEQATNNDDKTLKRLIQLTKLFVDGQLSYKNMEVCK
;
A
#
# COMPACT_ATOMS: atom_id res chain seq x y z
N MET A 1 -8.87 -16.81 7.60
CA MET A 1 -8.35 -16.78 6.23
C MET A 1 -8.96 -15.57 5.55
N GLN A 2 -8.15 -14.64 5.04
CA GLN A 2 -8.65 -13.41 4.43
C GLN A 2 -8.72 -13.61 2.91
N LEU A 3 -9.88 -13.32 2.32
CA LEU A 3 -10.13 -13.48 0.89
C LEU A 3 -10.11 -12.14 0.18
N VAL A 4 -9.63 -12.13 -1.06
CA VAL A 4 -9.65 -10.96 -1.95
C VAL A 4 -10.37 -11.32 -3.24
N THR A 5 -11.17 -10.38 -3.76
CA THR A 5 -11.89 -10.59 -5.02
C THR A 5 -11.12 -9.90 -6.15
N LEU A 6 -10.69 -10.68 -7.13
CA LEU A 6 -10.11 -10.17 -8.37
C LEU A 6 -11.19 -10.16 -9.46
N THR A 7 -11.23 -9.08 -10.24
CA THR A 7 -12.17 -8.96 -11.36
C THR A 7 -11.36 -8.88 -12.66
N ALA A 8 -11.61 -9.81 -13.57
CA ALA A 8 -10.97 -9.85 -14.87
C ALA A 8 -11.58 -8.79 -15.81
N PRO A 9 -10.89 -8.42 -16.91
CA PRO A 9 -11.38 -7.42 -17.86
C PRO A 9 -12.75 -7.74 -18.49
N ASP A 10 -13.10 -9.03 -18.57
CA ASP A 10 -14.41 -9.52 -19.06
C ASP A 10 -15.52 -9.44 -17.99
N GLY A 11 -15.22 -8.93 -16.80
CA GLY A 11 -16.14 -8.81 -15.68
C GLY A 11 -16.23 -10.05 -14.78
N HIS A 12 -15.52 -11.14 -15.10
CA HIS A 12 -15.49 -12.33 -14.27
C HIS A 12 -14.83 -12.04 -12.92
N ARG A 13 -15.47 -12.47 -11.82
CA ARG A 13 -14.96 -12.25 -10.45
C ARG A 13 -14.56 -13.56 -9.81
N GLU A 14 -13.37 -13.60 -9.23
CA GLU A 14 -12.87 -14.79 -8.52
C GLU A 14 -12.35 -14.40 -7.13
N ARG A 15 -12.65 -15.22 -6.12
CA ARG A 15 -12.19 -15.03 -4.75
C ARG A 15 -10.95 -15.88 -4.50
N TRP A 16 -9.93 -15.25 -3.95
CA TRP A 16 -8.62 -15.87 -3.73
C TRP A 16 -8.16 -15.68 -2.29
N ASP A 17 -7.40 -16.65 -1.78
CA ASP A 17 -6.66 -16.47 -0.53
C ASP A 17 -5.63 -15.33 -0.69
N MET A 18 -5.62 -14.38 0.26
CA MET A 18 -4.79 -13.18 0.18
C MET A 18 -3.30 -13.53 0.07
N LYS A 19 -2.81 -14.48 0.89
CA LYS A 19 -1.39 -14.83 0.94
C LYS A 19 -0.93 -15.47 -0.37
N THR A 20 -1.74 -16.39 -0.88
CA THR A 20 -1.53 -17.05 -2.17
C THR A 20 -1.54 -16.04 -3.31
N THR A 21 -2.51 -15.12 -3.30
CA THR A 21 -2.62 -14.05 -4.30
C THR A 21 -1.40 -13.14 -4.27
N TYR A 22 -0.98 -12.70 -3.09
CA TYR A 22 0.17 -11.83 -2.91
C TYR A 22 1.45 -12.46 -3.47
N LEU A 23 1.71 -13.73 -3.15
CA LEU A 23 2.91 -14.44 -3.65
C LEU A 23 2.89 -14.62 -5.17
N ALA A 24 1.74 -14.95 -5.74
CA ALA A 24 1.59 -15.10 -7.18
C ALA A 24 1.73 -13.76 -7.92
N LEU A 25 1.13 -12.69 -7.38
CA LEU A 25 1.27 -11.34 -7.89
C LEU A 25 2.71 -10.84 -7.81
N LEU A 26 3.44 -11.20 -6.74
CA LEU A 26 4.86 -10.88 -6.58
C LEU A 26 5.72 -11.57 -7.63
N SER A 27 5.42 -12.85 -7.92
CA SER A 27 6.05 -13.59 -9.01
C SER A 27 5.74 -12.95 -10.37
N TRP A 28 4.49 -12.55 -10.60
CA TRP A 28 4.05 -11.90 -11.83
C TRP A 28 4.76 -10.55 -12.05
N TYR A 29 4.78 -9.71 -11.01
CA TYR A 29 5.49 -8.43 -11.04
C TYR A 29 6.98 -8.59 -11.32
N SER A 30 7.62 -9.57 -10.69
CA SER A 30 9.04 -9.86 -10.91
C SER A 30 9.32 -10.26 -12.37
N TYR A 31 8.40 -11.02 -12.97
CA TYR A 31 8.47 -11.39 -14.37
C TYR A 31 8.32 -10.16 -15.29
N LEU A 32 7.30 -9.33 -15.07
CA LEU A 32 7.07 -8.12 -15.87
C LEU A 32 8.21 -7.09 -15.75
N LYS A 33 8.86 -7.03 -14.59
CA LYS A 33 9.96 -6.09 -14.34
C LYS A 33 11.22 -6.42 -15.14
N ASP A 34 11.49 -7.71 -15.36
CA ASP A 34 12.72 -8.18 -15.99
C ASP A 34 12.45 -9.50 -16.71
N ALA A 35 11.69 -9.46 -17.81
CA ALA A 35 11.24 -10.66 -18.51
C ALA A 35 12.40 -11.50 -19.08
N GLU A 36 13.55 -10.88 -19.36
CA GLU A 36 14.72 -11.55 -19.92
C GLU A 36 15.51 -12.33 -18.87
N ASN A 37 15.62 -11.82 -17.64
CA ASN A 37 16.40 -12.46 -16.57
C ASN A 37 15.55 -13.12 -15.48
N SER A 38 14.22 -12.93 -15.50
CA SER A 38 13.32 -13.51 -14.51
C SER A 38 13.03 -14.98 -14.77
N LYS A 39 12.75 -15.71 -13.67
CA LYS A 39 12.18 -17.05 -13.77
C LYS A 39 10.82 -16.96 -14.44
N LYS A 40 10.51 -17.94 -15.30
CA LYS A 40 9.18 -18.08 -15.89
C LYS A 40 8.11 -18.03 -14.79
N PRO A 41 7.01 -17.30 -15.00
CA PRO A 41 5.95 -17.18 -14.02
C PRO A 41 5.33 -18.56 -13.75
N THR A 42 4.94 -18.80 -12.49
CA THR A 42 4.22 -20.01 -12.12
C THR A 42 2.85 -20.04 -12.80
N GLU A 43 2.23 -21.21 -12.92
CA GLU A 43 0.87 -21.34 -13.49
C GLU A 43 -0.14 -20.42 -12.79
N LEU A 44 -0.02 -20.31 -11.46
CA LEU A 44 -0.83 -19.42 -10.64
C LEU A 44 -0.57 -17.95 -10.95
N ALA A 45 0.69 -17.54 -11.12
CA ALA A 45 1.04 -16.16 -11.48
C ALA A 45 0.49 -15.79 -12.87
N THR A 46 0.61 -16.69 -13.84
CA THR A 46 0.03 -16.52 -15.18
C THR A 46 -1.50 -16.42 -15.13
N ARG A 47 -2.16 -17.22 -14.26
CA ARG A 47 -3.61 -17.15 -14.07
C ARG A 47 -4.04 -15.82 -13.46
N ILE A 48 -3.33 -15.32 -12.46
CA ILE A 48 -3.60 -14.01 -11.87
C ILE A 48 -3.33 -12.87 -12.87
N GLY A 49 -2.32 -13.00 -13.73
CA GLY A 49 -2.05 -12.06 -14.83
C GLY A 49 -3.28 -11.77 -15.71
N LYS A 50 -4.13 -12.77 -15.95
CA LYS A 50 -5.40 -12.60 -16.69
C LYS A 50 -6.39 -11.65 -15.99
N PHE A 51 -6.30 -11.49 -14.67
CA PHE A 51 -7.15 -10.60 -13.89
C PHE A 51 -6.54 -9.21 -13.72
N VAL A 52 -5.24 -9.13 -13.42
CA VAL A 52 -4.57 -7.86 -13.09
C VAL A 52 -3.94 -7.17 -14.30
N GLY A 53 -3.78 -7.88 -15.41
CA GLY A 53 -3.12 -7.41 -16.63
C GLY A 53 -1.59 -7.42 -16.55
N ASP A 54 -1.00 -6.84 -17.59
CA ASP A 54 0.44 -6.83 -17.83
C ASP A 54 1.08 -5.45 -17.56
N ASP A 55 0.27 -4.44 -17.20
CA ASP A 55 0.78 -3.14 -16.79
C ASP A 55 1.47 -3.25 -15.42
N ILE A 56 2.79 -3.18 -15.44
CA ILE A 56 3.65 -3.24 -14.25
C ILE A 56 3.24 -2.24 -13.16
N LYS A 57 2.75 -1.05 -13.52
CA LYS A 57 2.33 -0.03 -12.53
C LYS A 57 1.05 -0.47 -11.83
N GLN A 58 0.08 -0.98 -12.58
CA GLN A 58 -1.17 -1.51 -12.05
C GLN A 58 -0.90 -2.73 -11.14
N VAL A 59 -0.06 -3.66 -11.58
CA VAL A 59 0.35 -4.82 -10.79
C VAL A 59 1.04 -4.40 -9.50
N HIS A 60 1.92 -3.39 -9.55
CA HIS A 60 2.56 -2.83 -8.36
C HIS A 60 1.53 -2.19 -7.40
N THR A 61 0.55 -1.44 -7.91
CA THR A 61 -0.52 -0.88 -7.08
C THR A 61 -1.31 -1.98 -6.36
N PHE A 62 -1.65 -3.08 -7.06
CA PHE A 62 -2.31 -4.23 -6.43
C PHE A 62 -1.43 -4.88 -5.36
N LEU A 63 -0.11 -4.99 -5.59
CA LEU A 63 0.83 -5.51 -4.59
C LEU A 63 0.82 -4.65 -3.33
N VAL A 64 0.89 -3.33 -3.46
CA VAL A 64 0.85 -2.40 -2.31
C VAL A 64 -0.48 -2.49 -1.58
N TYR A 65 -1.60 -2.59 -2.31
CA TYR A 65 -2.93 -2.80 -1.74
C TYR A 65 -3.00 -4.09 -0.90
N LEU A 66 -2.55 -5.22 -1.46
CA LEU A 66 -2.54 -6.51 -0.78
C LEU A 66 -1.57 -6.50 0.41
N ASP A 67 -0.41 -5.86 0.25
CA ASP A 67 0.57 -5.72 1.32
C ASP A 67 0.04 -4.90 2.51
N GLY A 68 -0.95 -4.03 2.27
CA GLY A 68 -1.65 -3.30 3.33
C GLY A 68 -2.30 -4.20 4.39
N PHE A 69 -2.73 -5.41 4.01
CA PHE A 69 -3.25 -6.41 4.94
C PHE A 69 -2.14 -7.09 5.77
N ASN A 70 -0.91 -7.11 5.27
CA ASN A 70 0.22 -7.70 5.95
C ASN A 70 0.77 -6.73 7.02
N GLY A 71 0.78 -7.16 8.28
CA GLY A 71 1.32 -6.34 9.38
C GLY A 71 0.42 -5.16 9.75
N ASP A 72 -0.88 -5.28 9.47
CA ASP A 72 -1.95 -4.41 9.98
C ASP A 72 -1.79 -2.93 9.56
N LEU A 73 -1.32 -2.68 8.34
CA LEU A 73 -1.03 -1.33 7.85
C LEU A 73 -2.31 -0.50 7.68
N TYR A 74 -3.42 -1.11 7.28
CA TYR A 74 -4.71 -0.41 7.19
C TYR A 74 -5.18 0.12 8.54
N SER A 75 -5.07 -0.67 9.62
CA SER A 75 -5.47 -0.22 10.96
C SER A 75 -4.53 0.85 11.49
N LYS A 76 -3.21 0.71 11.29
CA LYS A 76 -2.23 1.76 11.62
C LYS A 76 -2.53 3.06 10.89
N LEU A 77 -2.83 2.98 9.60
CA LEU A 77 -3.19 4.14 8.80
C LEU A 77 -4.50 4.77 9.28
N SER A 78 -5.50 3.96 9.58
CA SER A 78 -6.79 4.39 10.15
C SER A 78 -6.60 5.12 11.49
N LEU A 79 -5.77 4.58 12.39
CA LEU A 79 -5.44 5.21 13.68
C LEU A 79 -4.72 6.56 13.53
N LEU A 80 -3.84 6.68 12.53
CA LEU A 80 -3.07 7.91 12.30
C LEU A 80 -3.90 9.02 11.62
N THR A 81 -4.89 8.65 10.82
CA THR A 81 -5.68 9.58 9.98
C THR A 81 -7.08 9.82 10.52
N ASN A 82 -7.58 8.97 11.42
CA ASN A 82 -8.98 8.85 11.80
C ASN A 82 -9.94 8.61 10.61
N ASN A 83 -9.49 7.85 9.60
CA ASN A 83 -10.24 7.58 8.36
C ASN A 83 -10.62 8.84 7.55
N ASP A 84 -9.82 9.91 7.65
CA ASP A 84 -10.04 11.16 6.92
C ASP A 84 -8.98 11.34 5.82
N ASP A 85 -9.43 11.33 4.55
CA ASP A 85 -8.58 11.50 3.37
C ASP A 85 -7.74 12.81 3.43
N LYS A 86 -8.27 13.89 4.02
CA LYS A 86 -7.51 15.15 4.18
C LYS A 86 -6.32 14.98 5.13
N ASN A 87 -6.51 14.21 6.21
CA ASN A 87 -5.44 13.90 7.14
C ASN A 87 -4.43 12.92 6.52
N THR A 88 -4.88 12.02 5.64
CA THR A 88 -4.02 11.09 4.90
C THR A 88 -3.00 11.82 4.03
N THR A 89 -3.40 12.87 3.30
CA THR A 89 -2.45 13.66 2.51
C THR A 89 -1.41 14.34 3.39
N ARG A 90 -1.82 14.97 4.50
CA ARG A 90 -0.89 15.59 5.46
C ARG A 90 0.08 14.56 6.05
N LEU A 91 -0.44 13.40 6.45
CA LEU A 91 0.34 12.30 7.01
C LEU A 91 1.39 11.79 6.02
N TYR A 92 1.03 11.61 4.75
CA TYR A 92 1.94 11.18 3.68
C TYR A 92 3.19 12.06 3.59
N PHE A 93 3.00 13.39 3.55
CA PHE A 93 4.13 14.32 3.47
C PHE A 93 4.99 14.34 4.73
N ILE A 94 4.38 14.19 5.92
CA ILE A 94 5.13 14.08 7.18
C ILE A 94 5.98 12.81 7.19
N MET A 95 5.41 11.65 6.86
CA MET A 95 6.17 10.39 6.80
C MET A 95 7.29 10.45 5.77
N LYS A 96 7.06 11.04 4.60
CA LYS A 96 8.10 11.24 3.57
C LYS A 96 9.23 12.16 4.08
N SER A 97 8.90 13.15 4.91
CA SER A 97 9.90 14.07 5.49
C SER A 97 10.83 13.41 6.50
N LEU A 98 10.42 12.32 7.16
CA LEU A 98 11.27 11.59 8.12
C LEU A 98 12.53 11.03 7.46
N ASN A 99 12.41 10.63 6.19
CA ASN A 99 13.53 10.14 5.39
C ASN A 99 14.23 11.23 4.58
N ASN A 100 13.93 12.52 4.83
CA ASN A 100 14.53 13.63 4.09
C ASN A 100 15.58 14.35 4.94
N PRO A 101 16.88 14.21 4.63
CA PRO A 101 17.93 14.89 5.38
C PRO A 101 17.88 16.42 5.22
N ASN A 102 17.17 16.93 4.21
CA ASN A 102 17.06 18.36 3.89
C ASN A 102 15.74 18.98 4.37
N TYR A 103 15.04 18.37 5.34
CA TYR A 103 13.82 18.97 5.88
C TYR A 103 14.14 20.25 6.66
N LEU A 104 13.66 21.39 6.15
CA LEU A 104 13.75 22.68 6.83
C LEU A 104 12.54 22.87 7.73
N ALA A 105 12.76 22.87 9.04
CA ALA A 105 11.72 23.15 10.02
C ALA A 105 11.15 24.56 9.81
N HIS A 106 9.83 24.65 9.78
CA HIS A 106 9.11 25.93 9.64
C HIS A 106 8.82 26.52 11.03
N ASN A 107 7.85 27.45 11.11
CA ASN A 107 7.36 28.07 12.35
C ASN A 107 7.31 27.09 13.56
N LYS A 108 7.90 27.52 14.69
CA LYS A 108 8.00 26.75 15.95
C LYS A 108 6.70 26.10 16.42
N LYS A 109 5.54 26.76 16.25
CA LYS A 109 4.24 26.19 16.66
C LYS A 109 3.83 25.01 15.78
N LYS A 110 3.97 25.15 14.45
CA LYS A 110 3.67 24.09 13.48
C LYS A 110 4.62 22.90 13.65
N GLU A 111 5.86 23.16 14.03
CA GLU A 111 6.84 22.10 14.28
C GLU A 111 6.49 21.25 15.51
N ARG A 112 5.98 21.86 16.59
CA ARG A 112 5.47 21.09 17.76
C ARG A 112 4.31 20.17 17.39
N GLU A 113 3.39 20.63 16.54
CA GLU A 113 2.29 19.80 16.05
C GLU A 113 2.79 18.67 15.15
N ARG A 114 3.74 18.97 14.26
CA ARG A 114 4.40 17.95 13.44
C ARG A 114 5.07 16.90 14.32
N GLN A 115 5.83 17.30 15.34
CA GLN A 115 6.55 16.38 16.22
C GLN A 115 5.61 15.38 16.92
N ARG A 116 4.43 15.82 17.36
CA ARG A 116 3.41 14.92 17.93
C ARG A 116 2.91 13.88 16.92
N ILE A 117 2.82 14.25 15.64
CA ILE A 117 2.44 13.32 14.57
C ILE A 117 3.59 12.35 14.31
N VAL A 118 4.84 12.83 14.30
CA VAL A 118 6.04 12.00 14.17
C VAL A 118 6.11 10.94 15.26
N GLU A 119 5.96 11.34 16.52
CA GLU A 119 5.96 10.40 17.67
C GLU A 119 4.87 9.33 17.54
N ARG A 120 3.68 9.69 17.04
CA ARG A 120 2.61 8.72 16.77
C ARG A 120 2.94 7.77 15.63
N ILE A 121 3.57 8.28 14.56
CA ILE A 121 4.03 7.44 13.45
C ILE A 121 5.06 6.43 13.96
N GLU A 122 6.07 6.90 14.69
CA GLU A 122 7.12 6.09 15.31
C GLU A 122 6.54 4.99 16.21
N GLN A 123 5.56 5.33 17.04
CA GLN A 123 4.82 4.35 17.84
C GLN A 123 4.05 3.34 16.97
N ALA A 124 3.31 3.81 15.96
CA ALA A 124 2.51 2.94 15.09
C ALA A 124 3.38 2.01 14.22
N THR A 125 4.60 2.42 13.87
CA THR A 125 5.56 1.62 13.11
C THR A 125 6.51 0.83 14.01
N ASN A 126 6.44 0.98 15.35
CA ASN A 126 7.42 0.44 16.30
C ASN A 126 8.87 0.86 15.97
N ASN A 127 9.07 2.06 15.42
CA ASN A 127 10.35 2.53 14.89
C ASN A 127 10.99 1.62 13.82
N ASP A 128 10.19 0.76 13.16
CA ASP A 128 10.68 -0.07 12.07
C ASP A 128 10.60 0.67 10.73
N ASP A 129 11.76 1.00 10.17
CA ASP A 129 11.91 1.65 8.86
C ASP A 129 11.22 0.88 7.74
N LYS A 130 11.19 -0.45 7.80
CA LYS A 130 10.54 -1.27 6.77
C LYS A 130 9.02 -1.09 6.83
N THR A 131 8.44 -1.11 8.03
CA THR A 131 7.02 -0.82 8.25
C THR A 131 6.68 0.61 7.84
N LEU A 132 7.52 1.60 8.15
CA LEU A 132 7.33 2.98 7.70
C LEU A 132 7.30 3.09 6.17
N LYS A 133 8.25 2.46 5.46
CA LYS A 133 8.28 2.46 3.99
C LYS A 133 7.01 1.85 3.38
N ARG A 134 6.56 0.71 3.90
CA ARG A 134 5.34 0.03 3.44
C ARG A 134 4.10 0.89 3.72
N LEU A 135 4.03 1.52 4.89
CA LEU A 135 2.96 2.44 5.26
C LEU A 135 2.92 3.68 4.33
N ILE A 136 4.09 4.24 3.97
CA ILE A 136 4.18 5.35 3.00
C ILE A 136 3.63 4.94 1.63
N GLN A 137 4.00 3.74 1.15
CA GLN A 137 3.50 3.22 -0.13
C GLN A 137 1.98 3.05 -0.11
N LEU A 138 1.43 2.45 0.94
CA LEU A 138 -0.01 2.30 1.10
C LEU A 138 -0.72 3.66 1.14
N THR A 139 -0.21 4.59 1.95
CA THR A 139 -0.77 5.94 2.09
C THR A 139 -0.77 6.69 0.75
N LYS A 140 0.25 6.46 -0.09
CA LYS A 140 0.32 7.05 -1.43
C LYS A 140 -0.86 6.64 -2.32
N LEU A 141 -1.36 5.41 -2.20
CA LEU A 141 -2.52 4.96 -2.99
C LEU A 141 -3.77 5.80 -2.68
N PHE A 142 -3.95 6.24 -1.42
CA PHE A 142 -5.03 7.15 -1.04
C PHE A 142 -4.82 8.56 -1.59
N VAL A 143 -3.59 9.06 -1.49
CA VAL A 143 -3.23 10.39 -2.01
C VAL A 143 -3.40 10.48 -3.53
N ASP A 144 -3.07 9.40 -4.24
CA ASP A 144 -3.21 9.32 -5.69
C ASP A 144 -4.67 9.00 -6.13
N GLY A 145 -5.61 8.87 -5.17
CA GLY A 145 -7.03 8.57 -5.44
C GLY A 145 -7.32 7.14 -5.88
N GLN A 146 -6.32 6.25 -5.81
CA GLN A 146 -6.47 4.82 -6.14
C GLN A 146 -7.20 4.05 -5.02
N LEU A 147 -7.16 4.55 -3.79
CA LEU A 147 -7.95 4.08 -2.65
C LEU A 147 -8.71 5.25 -2.01
N SER A 148 -9.82 4.94 -1.35
CA SER A 148 -10.54 5.86 -0.46
C SER A 148 -11.21 5.05 0.65
N TYR A 149 -11.30 5.61 1.86
CA TYR A 149 -11.98 4.96 2.98
C TYR A 149 -13.44 4.62 2.67
N LYS A 150 -14.13 5.45 1.88
CA LYS A 150 -15.52 5.20 1.45
C LYS A 150 -15.65 3.90 0.65
N ASN A 151 -14.64 3.57 -0.14
CA ASN A 151 -14.63 2.35 -0.95
C ASN A 151 -14.22 1.11 -0.15
N MET A 152 -13.63 1.29 1.04
CA MET A 152 -13.26 0.19 1.93
C MET A 152 -14.39 -0.24 2.88
N GLU A 153 -15.34 0.66 3.21
CA GLU A 153 -16.51 0.31 4.03
C GLU A 153 -17.47 -0.67 3.34
N VAL A 154 -17.45 -0.73 2.00
CA VAL A 154 -18.30 -1.62 1.19
C VAL A 154 -17.88 -3.10 1.26
N CYS A 155 -16.74 -3.40 1.90
CA CYS A 155 -16.21 -4.76 2.05
C CYS A 155 -16.41 -5.38 3.44
N LYS A 156 -17.33 -4.85 4.26
CA LYS A 156 -17.76 -5.51 5.50
C LYS A 156 -18.84 -6.55 5.25
#